data_AF-A0A931LF85-F1
#
_entry.id   AF-A0A931LF85-F1
#
_cell.length_a   1.000
_cell.length_b   1.000
_cell.length_c   1.000
_cell.angle_alpha   90.00
_cell.angle_beta   90.00
_cell.angle_gamma   90.00
#
_symmetry.space_group_name_H-M   'P 1'
#
loop_
_entity.id
_entity.type
_entity.pdbx_description
1 polymer ?
#
loop_
_entity_poly.entity_id
_entity_poly.type
_entity_poly.pdbx_seq_one_letter_code
_entity_poly.pdbx_strand_id
1 'polypeptide(L)'
;MRVADVPVPTFGPREVLVRNAASGVCYHDHLIRAGVMKRGITFPLILGHEGAGTVDAVGEAVRSLKPGARVACTQWTENCGLCRFCRTNIYGRICRLASVANSVS
;
A
#
# COMPACT_ATOMS: atom_id res chain seq x y z
N MET A 1 -5.24 18.86 -6.15
CA MET A 1 -5.18 18.29 -4.79
C MET A 1 -5.88 19.25 -3.86
N ARG A 2 -6.58 18.73 -2.86
CA ARG A 2 -7.20 19.51 -1.79
C ARG A 2 -6.99 18.77 -0.48
N VAL A 3 -6.99 19.49 0.63
CA VAL A 3 -7.07 18.89 1.96
C VAL A 3 -8.51 18.39 2.16
N ALA A 4 -8.66 17.21 2.75
CA ALA A 4 -9.95 16.64 3.11
C ALA A 4 -9.76 15.72 4.33
N ASP A 5 -10.70 15.77 5.26
CA ASP A 5 -10.80 14.78 6.32
C ASP A 5 -11.42 13.50 5.76
N VAL A 6 -10.83 12.37 6.11
CA VAL A 6 -11.31 11.03 5.74
C VAL A 6 -11.32 10.14 6.97
N PRO A 7 -12.26 9.17 7.08
CA PRO A 7 -12.23 8.19 8.14
C PRO A 7 -10.91 7.42 8.16
N VAL A 8 -10.49 6.98 9.35
CA VAL A 8 -9.41 6.00 9.47
C VAL A 8 -9.89 4.70 8.79
N PRO A 9 -9.10 4.11 7.88
CA PRO A 9 -9.52 2.92 7.17
C PRO A 9 -9.66 1.72 8.11
N THR A 10 -10.62 0.86 7.83
CA THR A 10 -10.66 -0.48 8.43
C THR A 10 -9.61 -1.37 7.78
N PHE A 11 -9.08 -2.33 8.53
CA PHE A 11 -8.06 -3.26 8.03
C PHE A 11 -8.44 -4.70 8.39
N GLY A 12 -8.08 -5.62 7.50
CA GLY A 12 -8.36 -7.05 7.62
C GLY A 12 -7.40 -7.79 8.55
N PRO A 13 -7.64 -9.10 8.78
CA PRO A 13 -6.88 -9.90 9.74
C PRO A 13 -5.41 -10.06 9.38
N ARG A 14 -5.03 -9.87 8.10
CA ARG A 14 -3.64 -9.98 7.60
C ARG A 14 -2.99 -8.62 7.31
N GLU A 15 -3.67 -7.53 7.63
CA GLU A 15 -3.23 -6.18 7.34
C GLU A 15 -2.73 -5.48 8.61
N VAL A 16 -2.04 -4.36 8.42
CA VAL A 16 -1.58 -3.51 9.51
C VAL A 16 -2.01 -2.08 9.25
N LEU A 17 -2.44 -1.39 10.31
CA LEU A 17 -2.68 0.04 10.26
C LEU A 17 -1.37 0.77 10.57
N VAL A 18 -0.96 1.67 9.69
CA VAL A 18 0.28 2.44 9.84
C VAL A 18 -0.05 3.90 10.08
N ARG A 19 0.49 4.46 11.15
CA ARG A 19 0.56 5.91 11.34
C ARG A 19 1.67 6.44 10.45
N ASN A 20 1.28 6.96 9.29
CA ASN A 20 2.21 7.48 8.30
C ASN A 20 2.89 8.76 8.82
N ALA A 21 4.22 8.80 8.79
CA ALA A 21 5.01 9.97 9.20
C ALA A 21 5.43 10.81 8.00
N ALA A 22 5.71 10.16 6.87
CA ALA A 22 6.06 10.81 5.61
C ALA A 22 5.71 9.92 4.42
N SER A 23 5.47 10.52 3.26
CA SER A 23 5.40 9.80 1.98
C SER A 23 6.31 10.48 0.97
N GLY A 24 7.05 9.67 0.20
CA GLY A 24 7.70 10.12 -1.02
C GLY A 24 6.67 10.60 -2.06
N VAL A 25 7.14 11.46 -2.96
CA VAL A 25 6.40 11.92 -4.13
C VAL A 25 7.28 11.66 -5.33
N CYS A 26 6.80 10.85 -6.26
CA CYS A 26 7.55 10.50 -7.46
C CYS A 26 6.81 10.94 -8.72
N TYR A 27 7.45 10.76 -9.88
CA TYR A 27 6.87 11.14 -11.17
C TYR A 27 5.61 10.32 -11.50
N HIS A 28 5.46 9.10 -10.95
CA HIS A 28 4.26 8.29 -11.12
C HIS A 28 3.03 8.95 -10.52
N ASP A 29 3.15 9.57 -9.34
CA ASP A 29 2.06 10.33 -8.71
C ASP A 29 1.63 11.51 -9.60
N HIS A 30 2.60 12.19 -10.23
CA HIS A 30 2.32 13.28 -11.16
C HIS A 30 1.52 12.79 -12.39
N LEU A 31 1.94 11.68 -12.99
CA LEU A 31 1.27 11.12 -14.17
C LEU A 31 -0.14 10.60 -13.88
N ILE A 32 -0.39 10.01 -12.70
CA ILE A 32 -1.75 9.67 -12.26
C ILE A 32 -2.56 10.95 -12.08
N ARG A 33 -2.03 11.94 -11.34
CA ARG A 33 -2.71 13.21 -11.06
C ARG A 33 -3.06 13.99 -12.34
N ALA A 34 -2.18 13.95 -13.34
CA ALA A 34 -2.39 14.58 -14.64
C ALA A 34 -3.37 13.80 -15.54
N GLY A 35 -3.84 12.63 -15.10
CA GLY A 35 -4.71 11.76 -15.88
C GLY A 35 -3.99 11.13 -17.07
N VAL A 36 -2.67 11.04 -17.07
CA VAL A 36 -1.92 10.35 -18.15
C VAL A 36 -1.98 8.83 -17.95
N MET A 37 -1.80 8.37 -16.70
CA MET A 37 -2.01 6.98 -16.34
C MET A 37 -3.41 6.78 -15.76
N LYS A 38 -4.31 6.20 -16.57
CA LYS A 38 -5.75 6.05 -16.25
C LYS A 38 -6.17 4.62 -15.92
N ARG A 39 -5.37 3.60 -16.26
CA ARG A 39 -5.78 2.20 -16.15
C ARG A 39 -5.94 1.81 -14.68
N GLY A 40 -7.18 1.48 -14.29
CA GLY A 40 -7.50 1.07 -12.92
C GLY A 40 -7.52 2.22 -11.91
N ILE A 41 -7.59 3.47 -12.37
CA ILE A 41 -7.63 4.66 -11.51
C ILE A 41 -9.04 5.25 -11.52
N THR A 42 -9.62 5.41 -10.33
CA THR A 42 -10.89 6.10 -10.10
C THR A 42 -10.63 7.30 -9.20
N PHE A 43 -11.18 8.45 -9.56
CA PHE A 43 -11.12 9.67 -8.74
C PHE A 43 -12.42 9.84 -7.92
N PRO A 44 -12.36 10.43 -6.72
CA PRO A 44 -11.17 10.96 -6.03
C PRO A 44 -10.25 9.85 -5.48
N LEU A 45 -8.94 10.08 -5.52
CA LEU A 45 -7.90 9.13 -5.11
C LEU A 45 -6.93 9.76 -4.11
N ILE A 46 -6.56 9.02 -3.06
CA ILE A 46 -5.43 9.33 -2.20
C ILE A 46 -4.17 8.80 -2.88
N LEU A 47 -3.24 9.70 -3.23
CA LEU A 47 -1.94 9.37 -3.83
C LEU A 47 -0.89 9.11 -2.74
N GLY A 48 0.24 8.54 -3.15
CA GLY A 48 1.35 8.22 -2.25
C GLY A 48 1.51 6.71 -2.07
N HIS A 49 2.57 6.17 -2.67
CA HIS A 49 2.91 4.75 -2.69
C HIS A 49 4.32 4.49 -2.13
N GLU A 50 4.84 5.46 -1.40
CA GLU A 50 6.19 5.50 -0.82
C GLU A 50 6.12 5.98 0.64
N GLY A 51 5.19 5.44 1.41
CA GLY A 51 4.96 5.81 2.82
C GLY A 51 5.98 5.23 3.78
N ALA A 52 6.29 5.95 4.86
CA ALA A 52 7.09 5.47 5.97
C ALA A 52 6.49 5.94 7.30
N GLY A 53 6.45 5.05 8.28
CA GLY A 53 5.76 5.33 9.53
C GLY A 53 5.93 4.24 10.58
N THR A 54 4.98 4.22 11.51
CA THR A 54 4.97 3.27 12.63
C THR A 54 3.68 2.48 12.63
N VAL A 55 3.76 1.17 12.88
CA VAL A 55 2.58 0.31 13.04
C VAL A 55 1.77 0.77 14.25
N ASP A 56 0.53 1.16 14.02
CA ASP A 56 -0.43 1.58 15.04
C ASP A 56 -1.22 0.37 15.56
N ALA A 57 -1.73 -0.46 14.64
CA ALA A 57 -2.47 -1.69 14.95
C ALA A 57 -2.16 -2.82 13.95
N VAL A 58 -2.42 -4.06 14.35
CA VAL A 58 -2.21 -5.25 13.51
C VAL A 58 -3.46 -6.13 13.52
N GLY A 59 -3.77 -6.74 12.37
CA GLY A 59 -4.83 -7.74 12.28
C GLY A 59 -4.49 -9.02 13.05
N GLU A 60 -5.53 -9.77 13.44
CA GLU A 60 -5.41 -10.97 14.29
C GLU A 60 -4.54 -12.11 13.73
N ALA A 61 -4.32 -12.14 12.41
CA ALA A 61 -3.51 -13.14 11.72
C ALA A 61 -2.10 -12.64 11.38
N VAL A 62 -1.75 -11.40 11.71
CA VAL A 62 -0.39 -10.88 11.56
C VAL A 62 0.51 -11.52 12.63
N ARG A 63 1.66 -12.04 12.18
CA ARG A 63 2.67 -12.67 13.06
C ARG A 63 4.06 -12.04 12.93
N SER A 64 4.29 -11.27 11.85
CA SER A 64 5.59 -10.72 11.48
C SER A 64 5.86 -9.33 12.06
N LEU A 65 4.82 -8.60 12.47
CA LEU A 65 4.91 -7.23 12.95
C LEU A 65 4.10 -7.05 14.23
N LYS A 66 4.43 -6.00 14.98
CA LYS A 66 3.75 -5.59 16.22
C LYS A 66 3.59 -4.07 16.26
N PRO A 67 2.61 -3.53 17.01
CA PRO A 67 2.51 -2.09 17.25
C PRO A 67 3.84 -1.49 17.73
N GLY A 68 4.15 -0.28 17.25
CA GLY A 68 5.42 0.41 17.50
C GLY A 68 6.56 0.05 16.54
N ALA A 69 6.41 -0.95 15.67
CA ALA A 69 7.41 -1.27 14.66
C ALA A 69 7.50 -0.17 13.60
N ARG A 70 8.73 0.25 13.24
CA ARG A 70 8.96 1.16 12.12
C ARG A 70 8.91 0.38 10.81
N VAL A 71 8.10 0.87 9.86
CA VAL A 71 7.90 0.24 8.55
C VAL A 71 7.98 1.27 7.44
N ALA A 72 8.36 0.81 6.26
CA ALA A 72 8.27 1.57 5.03
C ALA A 72 7.51 0.73 4.00
N CYS A 73 6.55 1.35 3.34
CA CYS A 73 5.86 0.79 2.19
C CYS A 73 6.74 0.99 0.97
N THR A 74 7.20 -0.11 0.41
CA THR A 74 7.78 -0.10 -0.93
C THR A 74 6.63 -0.18 -1.94
N GLN A 75 6.80 0.42 -3.11
CA GLN A 75 5.84 0.41 -4.22
C GLN A 75 5.51 -1.03 -4.72
N TRP A 76 4.67 -1.80 -4.04
CA TRP A 76 4.44 -3.20 -4.38
C TRP A 76 2.96 -3.55 -4.35
N THR A 77 2.56 -4.22 -5.44
CA THR A 77 1.30 -4.94 -5.60
C THR A 77 1.10 -5.95 -4.48
N GLU A 78 -0.16 -6.27 -4.18
CA GLU A 78 -0.47 -7.37 -3.25
C GLU A 78 0.25 -8.64 -3.69
N ASN A 79 1.07 -9.19 -2.81
CA ASN A 79 1.81 -10.42 -3.07
C ASN A 79 1.17 -11.55 -2.29
N CYS A 80 0.84 -12.65 -2.98
CA CYS A 80 0.22 -13.80 -2.33
C CYS A 80 1.16 -14.53 -1.35
N GLY A 81 2.47 -14.33 -1.45
CA GLY A 81 3.47 -15.02 -0.62
C GLY A 81 3.65 -16.52 -0.93
N LEU A 82 2.78 -17.11 -1.75
CA LEU A 82 2.68 -18.57 -1.92
C LEU A 82 3.17 -19.06 -3.29
N CYS A 83 3.12 -18.24 -4.34
CA CYS A 83 3.50 -18.68 -5.68
C CYS A 83 5.03 -18.82 -5.82
N ARG A 84 5.47 -19.54 -6.87
CA ARG A 84 6.90 -19.71 -7.19
C ARG A 84 7.66 -18.39 -7.16
N PHE A 85 7.12 -17.33 -7.75
CA PHE A 85 7.77 -16.02 -7.85
C PHE A 85 7.94 -15.34 -6.49
N CYS A 86 6.91 -15.39 -5.63
CA CYS A 86 6.99 -14.88 -4.27
C CYS A 86 8.02 -15.67 -3.43
N ARG A 87 8.10 -17.00 -3.62
CA ARG A 87 8.98 -17.87 -2.82
C ARG A 87 10.45 -17.82 -3.22
N THR A 88 10.75 -17.52 -4.48
CA THR A 88 12.13 -17.47 -4.98
C THR A 88 12.74 -16.07 -4.97
N ASN A 89 12.03 -15.08 -4.40
CA ASN A 89 12.42 -13.66 -4.39
C ASN A 89 12.71 -13.08 -5.80
N ILE A 90 12.13 -13.70 -6.83
CA ILE A 90 12.23 -13.22 -8.22
C ILE A 90 11.00 -12.33 -8.41
N TYR A 91 11.15 -11.05 -8.04
CA TYR A 91 10.20 -9.96 -8.26
C TYR A 91 8.73 -10.26 -7.91
N GLY A 92 8.24 -9.71 -6.78
CA GLY A 92 6.82 -9.74 -6.42
C GLY A 92 5.88 -9.16 -7.50
N ARG A 93 6.39 -8.33 -8.41
CA ARG A 93 5.64 -7.79 -9.57
C ARG A 93 5.05 -8.84 -10.52
N ILE A 94 5.55 -10.08 -10.53
CA ILE A 94 4.95 -11.18 -11.32
C ILE A 94 4.23 -12.19 -10.42
N CYS A 95 3.81 -11.77 -9.22
CA CYS A 95 2.91 -12.57 -8.41
C CYS A 95 1.67 -12.92 -9.24
N ARG A 96 1.21 -14.18 -9.12
CA ARG A 96 0.01 -14.65 -9.83
C ARG A 96 -1.27 -13.93 -9.38
N LEU A 97 -1.22 -13.28 -8.21
CA LEU A 97 -2.30 -12.46 -7.67
C LEU A 97 -1.91 -10.98 -7.57
N ALA A 98 -0.90 -10.51 -8.32
CA ALA A 98 -0.48 -9.12 -8.28
C ALA A 98 -1.66 -8.19 -8.65
N SER A 99 -2.23 -7.53 -7.65
CA SER A 99 -3.23 -6.47 -7.79
C SER A 99 -2.60 -5.16 -7.30
N VAL A 100 -3.05 -4.03 -7.86
CA VAL A 100 -2.68 -2.72 -7.33
C VAL A 100 -3.48 -2.52 -6.05
N ALA A 101 -2.83 -2.62 -4.90
CA ALA A 101 -3.44 -2.34 -3.61
C ALA A 101 -3.60 -0.82 -3.48
N ASN A 102 -4.80 -0.32 -3.76
CA ASN A 102 -5.30 0.97 -3.30
C ASN A 102 -6.71 0.72 -2.75
N SER A 103 -6.82 -0.13 -1.74
CA SER A 103 -8.06 -0.32 -0.98
C SER A 103 -8.20 0.84 0.01
N VAL A 104 -8.85 1.91 -0.45
CA VAL A 104 -9.63 2.75 0.46
C VAL A 104 -11.06 2.24 0.33
N SER A 105 -11.39 1.22 1.13
CA SER A 105 -12.79 0.87 1.43
C SER A 105 -13.23 1.67 2.64
#